data_AF-A6E8V2-F1
#
_entry.id   AF-A6E8V2-F1
#
_cell.length_a   1.000
_cell.length_b   1.000
_cell.length_c   1.000
_cell.angle_alpha   90.00
_cell.angle_beta   90.00
_cell.angle_gamma   90.00
#
_symmetry.space_group_name_H-M   'P 1'
#
loop_
_entity.id
_entity.type
_entity.pdbx_description
1 polymer ?
#
loop_
_entity_poly.entity_id
_entity_poly.type
_entity_poly.pdbx_seq_one_letter_code
_entity_poly.pdbx_strand_id
1 'polypeptide(L)'
;MESFNIVIDIQNSTFSLTVQPEEAGTYKIIYHGALVGAITMGRSEGLWEALPVDELDPGIFPMYEHDAEKDEVRIVLDAETVKSIGAKIASYPN
;
A
#
# COMPACT_ATOMS: atom_id res chain seq x y z
N MET A 1 8.49 -7.14 11.77
CA MET A 1 9.08 -7.33 10.43
C MET A 1 9.75 -6.03 10.03
N GLU A 2 10.81 -6.07 9.24
CA GLU A 2 11.43 -4.86 8.69
C GLU A 2 10.61 -4.33 7.51
N SER A 3 10.71 -3.03 7.23
CA SER A 3 10.13 -2.44 6.03
C SER A 3 10.88 -2.90 4.78
N PHE A 4 10.15 -3.20 3.72
CA PHE A 4 10.70 -3.69 2.44
C PHE A 4 10.06 -2.96 1.26
N ASN A 5 10.68 -3.05 0.10
CA ASN A 5 10.15 -2.42 -1.11
C ASN A 5 9.54 -3.47 -2.03
N ILE A 6 8.36 -3.16 -2.57
CA ILE A 6 7.70 -3.95 -3.61
C ILE A 6 7.55 -3.11 -4.87
N VAL A 7 7.48 -3.80 -5.99
CA VAL A 7 7.18 -3.20 -7.28
C VAL A 7 5.85 -3.74 -7.77
N ILE A 8 4.92 -2.85 -8.08
CA ILE A 8 3.61 -3.16 -8.64
C ILE A 8 3.36 -2.35 -9.91
N ASP A 9 2.50 -2.85 -10.76
CA ASP A 9 2.11 -2.19 -12.00
C ASP A 9 0.65 -1.73 -11.87
N ILE A 10 0.41 -0.42 -12.05
CA ILE A 10 -0.91 0.21 -12.02
C ILE A 10 -1.08 0.97 -13.33
N GLN A 11 -2.15 0.67 -14.09
CA GLN A 11 -2.49 1.37 -15.33
C GLN A 11 -1.30 1.53 -16.31
N ASN A 12 -0.55 0.45 -16.57
CA ASN A 12 0.67 0.42 -17.39
C ASN A 12 1.85 1.27 -16.87
N SER A 13 1.80 1.70 -15.61
CA SER A 13 2.92 2.38 -14.94
C SER A 13 3.42 1.54 -13.78
N THR A 14 4.75 1.40 -13.69
CA THR A 14 5.39 0.65 -12.63
C THR A 14 5.71 1.55 -11.45
N PHE A 15 5.24 1.18 -10.26
CA PHE A 15 5.43 1.91 -9.01
C PHE A 15 6.27 1.10 -8.03
N SER A 16 7.29 1.76 -7.46
CA SER A 16 8.07 1.22 -6.34
C SER A 16 7.47 1.74 -5.03
N LEU A 17 6.85 0.84 -4.27
CA LEU A 17 6.19 1.13 -3.00
C LEU A 17 7.01 0.56 -1.85
N THR A 18 7.15 1.31 -0.77
CA THR A 18 7.69 0.82 0.49
C THR A 18 6.55 0.28 1.33
N VAL A 19 6.64 -0.99 1.70
CA VAL A 19 5.73 -1.66 2.61
C VAL A 19 6.34 -1.63 4.00
N GLN A 20 5.64 -1.02 4.94
CA GLN A 20 6.00 -1.01 6.34
C GLN A 20 5.00 -1.85 7.13
N PRO A 21 5.39 -3.05 7.58
CA PRO A 21 4.54 -3.87 8.43
C PRO A 21 4.37 -3.22 9.80
N GLU A 22 3.15 -3.25 10.30
CA GLU A 22 2.74 -2.72 11.61
C GLU A 22 2.16 -3.81 12.51
N GLU A 23 1.61 -3.40 13.65
CA GLU A 23 0.96 -4.30 14.59
C GLU A 23 -0.33 -4.90 13.99
N ALA A 24 -0.70 -6.09 14.48
CA ALA A 24 -1.92 -6.79 14.13
C ALA A 24 -2.10 -7.21 12.64
N GLY A 25 -1.01 -7.35 11.87
CA GLY A 25 -1.09 -7.82 10.49
C GLY A 25 -1.51 -6.74 9.48
N THR A 26 -1.30 -5.48 9.85
CA THR A 26 -1.50 -4.31 8.99
C THR A 26 -0.18 -3.93 8.33
N TYR A 27 -0.25 -3.41 7.12
CA TYR A 27 0.89 -3.02 6.30
C TYR A 27 0.64 -1.63 5.70
N LYS A 28 1.45 -0.66 6.11
CA LYS A 28 1.46 0.70 5.55
C LYS A 28 2.17 0.69 4.20
N ILE A 29 1.59 1.41 3.24
CA ILE A 29 2.06 1.54 1.87
C ILE A 29 2.53 2.97 1.67
N ILE A 30 3.84 3.15 1.52
CA ILE A 30 4.49 4.45 1.38
C ILE A 30 5.06 4.58 -0.03
N TYR A 31 4.84 5.73 -0.67
CA TYR A 31 5.38 6.07 -1.98
C TYR A 31 6.13 7.40 -1.88
N HIS A 32 7.42 7.40 -2.25
CA HIS A 32 8.32 8.57 -2.14
C HIS A 32 8.27 9.29 -0.77
N GLY A 33 8.08 8.52 0.32
CA GLY A 33 8.00 9.08 1.68
C GLY A 33 6.62 9.64 2.06
N ALA A 34 5.59 9.48 1.23
CA ALA A 34 4.21 9.79 1.57
C ALA A 34 3.38 8.53 1.76
N LEU A 35 2.51 8.49 2.78
CA LEU A 35 1.61 7.38 3.03
C LEU A 35 0.48 7.38 2.01
N VAL A 36 0.48 6.40 1.12
CA VAL A 36 -0.62 6.16 0.17
C VAL A 36 -1.83 5.59 0.89
N GLY A 37 -1.59 4.69 1.82
CA GLY A 37 -2.59 4.12 2.70
C GLY A 37 -2.05 2.88 3.40
N ALA A 38 -2.95 2.06 3.91
CA ALA A 38 -2.59 0.83 4.60
C ALA A 38 -3.55 -0.27 4.18
N ILE A 39 -3.03 -1.49 4.16
CA ILE A 39 -3.80 -2.69 3.90
C ILE A 39 -3.67 -3.64 5.08
N THR A 40 -4.69 -4.43 5.32
CA THR A 40 -4.70 -5.42 6.39
C THR A 40 -5.02 -6.79 5.82
N MET A 41 -4.43 -7.83 6.42
CA MET A 41 -4.81 -9.20 6.13
C MET A 41 -6.12 -9.47 6.88
N GLY A 42 -7.23 -9.56 6.15
CA GLY A 42 -8.54 -9.85 6.71
C GLY A 42 -8.57 -11.19 7.45
N ARG A 43 -9.63 -11.41 8.25
CA ARG A 43 -9.80 -12.64 9.05
C ARG A 43 -9.87 -13.94 8.25
N SER A 44 -10.08 -13.86 6.93
CA SER A 44 -10.03 -15.00 6.04
C SER A 44 -8.71 -15.01 5.29
N GLU A 45 -7.97 -16.11 5.40
CA GLU A 45 -6.69 -16.30 4.71
C GLU A 45 -6.78 -15.93 3.23
N GLY A 46 -5.98 -14.94 2.81
CA GLY A 46 -5.89 -14.50 1.42
C GLY A 46 -6.79 -13.33 1.01
N LEU A 47 -7.64 -12.81 1.91
CA LEU A 47 -8.39 -11.57 1.66
C LEU A 47 -7.61 -10.37 2.21
N TRP A 48 -6.95 -9.66 1.31
CA TRP A 48 -6.32 -8.37 1.61
C TRP A 48 -7.34 -7.26 1.41
N GLU A 49 -7.43 -6.36 2.37
CA GLU A 49 -8.38 -5.26 2.36
C GLU A 49 -7.66 -3.94 2.63
N ALA A 50 -8.01 -2.87 1.91
CA ALA A 50 -7.51 -1.53 2.21
C ALA A 50 -8.24 -0.97 3.44
N LEU A 51 -7.49 -0.32 4.32
CA LEU A 51 -8.07 0.42 5.42
C LEU A 51 -8.66 1.74 4.90
N PRO A 52 -9.86 2.13 5.37
CA PRO A 52 -10.44 3.41 5.06
C PRO A 52 -9.58 4.54 5.62
N VAL A 53 -9.64 5.72 4.99
CA VAL A 53 -8.82 6.88 5.39
C VAL A 53 -9.01 7.30 6.85
N ASP A 54 -10.21 7.11 7.40
CA ASP A 54 -10.52 7.39 8.81
C ASP A 54 -9.79 6.45 9.80
N GLU A 55 -9.39 5.26 9.35
CA GLU A 55 -8.61 4.29 10.13
C GLU A 55 -7.12 4.34 9.79
N LEU A 56 -6.73 5.14 8.78
CA LEU A 56 -5.32 5.34 8.46
C LEU A 56 -4.67 6.23 9.51
N ASP A 57 -3.72 5.67 10.24
CA ASP A 57 -2.80 6.44 11.04
C ASP A 57 -1.60 6.87 10.18
N PRO A 58 -1.48 8.14 9.76
CA PRO A 58 -0.33 8.62 9.00
C PRO A 58 0.98 8.55 9.80
N GLY A 59 0.88 8.54 11.14
CA GLY A 59 2.02 8.58 12.04
C GLY A 59 2.92 9.78 11.73
N ILE A 60 4.10 9.50 11.16
CA ILE A 60 5.12 10.51 10.80
C ILE A 60 5.14 10.85 9.30
N PHE A 61 4.36 10.17 8.47
CA PHE A 61 4.39 10.34 7.04
C PHE A 61 3.31 11.33 6.59
N PRO A 62 3.61 12.26 5.67
CA PRO A 62 2.57 13.03 5.02
C PRO A 62 1.63 12.09 4.25
N MET A 63 0.34 12.39 4.21
CA MET A 63 -0.58 11.66 3.34
C MET A 63 -0.20 11.91 1.88
N TYR A 64 -0.29 10.87 1.05
CA TYR A 64 -0.09 11.00 -0.38
C TYR A 64 -1.20 11.85 -0.98
N GLU A 65 -0.85 13.05 -1.42
CA GLU A 65 -1.71 13.90 -2.21
C GLU A 65 -1.39 13.66 -3.69
N HIS A 66 -2.40 13.22 -4.44
CA HIS A 66 -2.30 13.18 -5.89
C HIS A 66 -2.51 14.57 -6.43
N ASP A 67 -1.49 15.12 -7.06
CA ASP A 67 -1.54 16.44 -7.67
C ASP A 67 -2.31 16.33 -8.99
N ALA A 68 -3.57 16.79 -9.00
CA ALA A 68 -4.45 16.70 -10.17
C ALA A 68 -3.95 17.54 -11.37
N GLU A 69 -2.99 18.45 -11.16
CA GLU A 69 -2.38 19.23 -12.22
C GLU A 69 -1.29 18.46 -12.97
N LYS A 70 -0.83 17.34 -12.42
CA LYS A 70 0.11 16.44 -13.07
C LYS A 70 -0.65 15.26 -13.67
N ASP A 71 -0.40 15.00 -14.95
CA ASP A 71 -0.86 13.81 -15.69
C ASP A 71 -0.15 12.53 -15.21
N GLU A 72 0.11 12.43 -13.89
CA GLU A 72 0.74 11.28 -13.25
C GLU A 72 -0.33 10.27 -12.88
N VAL A 73 -0.06 9.00 -13.14
CA VAL A 73 -0.97 7.90 -12.76
C VAL A 73 -1.14 7.91 -11.25
N ARG A 74 -2.40 8.04 -10.81
CA ARG A 74 -2.77 8.05 -9.40
C ARG A 74 -2.66 6.64 -8.82
N ILE A 75 -1.95 6.50 -7.71
CA ILE A 75 -1.97 5.27 -6.92
C ILE A 75 -3.28 5.25 -6.12
N VAL A 76 -4.16 4.30 -6.45
CA VAL A 76 -5.42 4.07 -5.75
C VAL A 76 -5.37 2.67 -5.16
N LEU A 77 -5.65 2.53 -3.87
CA LEU A 77 -5.76 1.22 -3.20
C LEU A 77 -7.13 0.61 -3.48
N ASP A 78 -7.42 0.34 -4.75
CA ASP A 78 -8.60 -0.43 -5.16
C ASP A 78 -8.40 -1.94 -4.93
N ALA A 79 -9.46 -2.74 -5.10
CA ALA A 79 -9.42 -4.17 -4.83
C ALA A 79 -8.35 -4.94 -5.64
N GLU A 80 -8.10 -4.56 -6.90
CA GLU A 80 -7.07 -5.20 -7.74
C GLU A 80 -5.67 -4.80 -7.28
N THR A 81 -5.47 -3.52 -6.97
CA THR A 81 -4.20 -3.00 -6.46
C THR A 81 -3.87 -3.63 -5.11
N VAL A 82 -4.82 -3.65 -4.17
CA VAL A 82 -4.67 -4.27 -2.84
C VAL A 82 -4.33 -5.76 -2.96
N LYS A 83 -5.03 -6.48 -3.84
CA LYS A 83 -4.75 -7.90 -4.08
C LYS A 83 -3.35 -8.12 -4.64
N SER A 84 -2.90 -7.24 -5.53
CA SER A 84 -1.56 -7.30 -6.13
C SER A 84 -0.47 -7.02 -5.09
N ILE A 85 -0.65 -5.98 -4.26
CA ILE A 85 0.24 -5.67 -3.14
C ILE A 85 0.29 -6.85 -2.17
N GLY A 86 -0.88 -7.34 -1.74
CA GLY A 86 -0.98 -8.45 -0.81
C GLY A 86 -0.33 -9.74 -1.32
N ALA A 87 -0.46 -10.04 -2.61
CA ALA A 87 0.23 -11.16 -3.24
C ALA A 87 1.76 -10.97 -3.23
N LYS A 88 2.26 -9.75 -3.47
CA LYS A 88 3.69 -9.43 -3.37
C LYS A 88 4.20 -9.58 -1.94
N ILE A 89 3.45 -9.14 -0.94
CA ILE A 89 3.78 -9.29 0.48
C ILE A 89 3.84 -10.77 0.85
N ALA A 90 2.81 -11.55 0.50
CA ALA A 90 2.75 -12.98 0.82
C ALA A 90 3.82 -13.80 0.09
N SER A 91 4.26 -13.34 -1.09
CA SER A 91 5.34 -13.96 -1.86
C SER A 91 6.73 -13.44 -1.47
N TYR A 92 6.84 -12.42 -0.61
CA TYR A 92 8.13 -11.88 -0.18
C TYR A 92 8.75 -12.85 0.82
N PRO A 93 9.91 -13.46 0.53
CA PRO A 93 10.56 -14.38 1.45
C PRO A 93 10.97 -13.61 2.71
N ASN A 94 10.55 -14.11 3.89
CA ASN A 94 11.03 -13.66 5.20
C ASN A 94 12.53 -13.90 5.36
#